data_AF-A0A554JQC9-F1
#
_entry.id   AF-A0A554JQC9-F1
#
_cell.length_a   1.000
_cell.length_b   1.000
_cell.length_c   1.000
_cell.angle_alpha   90.00
_cell.angle_beta   90.00
_cell.angle_gamma   90.00
#
_symmetry.space_group_name_H-M   'P 1'
#
loop_
_entity.id
_entity.type
_entity.pdbx_description
1 polymer ?
#
loop_
_entity_poly.entity_id
_entity_poly.type
_entity_poly.pdbx_seq_one_letter_code
_entity_poly.pdbx_strand_id
1 'polypeptide(L)' 'MFTVALIFYFFFIIGYVAFATALIYHVRMFAIPEDPLHTFVTPFITLSLVLAILSFYFFLRVPWDTFTI' A
#
# COMPACT_ATOMS: atom_id res chain seq x y z
N MET A 1 -21.85 7.68 4.52
CA MET A 1 -20.89 7.48 3.41
C MET A 1 -19.53 7.01 3.87
N PHE A 2 -19.04 7.55 4.99
CA PHE A 2 -17.75 7.18 5.58
C PHE A 2 -17.49 5.67 5.64
N THR A 3 -18.41 4.87 6.20
CA THR A 3 -18.25 3.42 6.34
C THR A 3 -18.03 2.71 5.01
N VAL A 4 -18.75 3.11 3.96
CA VAL A 4 -18.62 2.52 2.62
C VAL A 4 -17.25 2.88 2.02
N ALA A 5 -16.85 4.15 2.10
CA ALA A 5 -15.53 4.61 1.65
C ALA A 5 -14.41 3.89 2.40
N LEU A 6 -14.57 3.66 3.71
CA LEU A 6 -13.61 2.93 4.54
C LEU A 6 -13.46 1.48 4.09
N ILE A 7 -14.56 0.79 3.78
CA ILE A 7 -14.52 -0.59 3.26
C ILE A 7 -13.74 -0.64 1.94
N PHE A 8 -14.05 0.26 0.99
CA PHE A 8 -13.32 0.33 -0.28
C PHE A 8 -11.83 0.66 -0.09
N TYR A 9 -11.53 1.57 0.83
CA TYR A 9 -10.15 1.90 1.20
C TYR A 9 -9.41 0.66 1.72
N PHE A 10 -10.02 -0.12 2.62
CA PHE A 10 -9.42 -1.36 3.12
C PHE A 10 -9.19 -2.38 2.02
N PHE A 11 -10.15 -2.59 1.11
CA PHE A 11 -9.96 -3.48 -0.04
C PHE A 11 -8.79 -3.04 -0.91
N PHE A 12 -8.65 -1.73 -1.15
CA PHE A 12 -7.54 -1.19 -1.91
C PHE A 12 -6.20 -1.44 -1.21
N ILE A 13 -6.10 -1.18 0.10
CA ILE A 13 -4.88 -1.41 0.87
C ILE A 13 -4.51 -2.90 0.90
N ILE A 14 -5.48 -3.80 1.13
CA ILE A 14 -5.23 -5.24 1.15
C ILE A 14 -4.76 -5.71 -0.24
N GLY A 15 -5.42 -5.27 -1.30
CA GLY A 15 -5.02 -5.60 -2.67
C GLY A 15 -3.61 -5.11 -3.00
N TYR A 16 -3.28 -3.88 -2.58
CA TYR A 16 -1.94 -3.33 -2.73
C TYR A 16 -0.89 -4.13 -1.95
N VAL A 17 -1.16 -4.52 -0.70
CA VAL A 17 -0.24 -5.34 0.11
C VAL A 17 -0.03 -6.71 -0.54
N ALA A 18 -1.08 -7.35 -1.04
CA ALA A 18 -0.98 -8.63 -1.74
C ALA A 18 -0.10 -8.50 -3.01
N PHE A 19 -0.34 -7.47 -3.82
CA PHE A 19 0.45 -7.20 -5.02
C PHE A 19 1.92 -6.89 -4.69
N ALA A 20 2.16 -6.01 -3.72
CA ALA A 20 3.51 -5.65 -3.27
C ALA A 20 4.26 -6.88 -2.75
N THR A 21 3.60 -7.75 -2.00
CA THR A 21 4.18 -9.00 -1.49
C THR A 21 4.54 -9.96 -2.63
N ALA A 22 3.66 -10.12 -3.62
CA ALA A 22 3.93 -10.95 -4.79
C ALA A 22 5.13 -10.41 -5.59
N LEU A 23 5.23 -9.10 -5.75
CA LEU A 23 6.35 -8.45 -6.43
C LEU A 23 7.66 -8.64 -5.67
N ILE A 24 7.65 -8.42 -4.35
CA ILE A 24 8.82 -8.66 -3.49
C ILE A 24 9.28 -10.11 -3.57
N TYR A 25 8.35 -11.07 -3.49
CA TYR A 25 8.65 -12.49 -3.63
C TYR A 25 9.29 -12.79 -4.99
N HIS A 26 8.69 -12.28 -6.07
CA HIS A 26 9.20 -12.50 -7.42
C HIS A 26 10.61 -11.92 -7.62
N VAL A 27 10.84 -10.68 -7.17
CA VAL A 27 12.15 -10.03 -7.28
C VAL A 27 13.22 -10.78 -6.48
N ARG A 28 12.90 -11.18 -5.25
CA ARG A 28 13.84 -11.92 -4.38
C ARG A 28 14.16 -13.31 -4.92
N MET A 29 13.18 -14.02 -5.48
CA MET A 29 13.35 -15.40 -5.93
C MET A 29 13.98 -15.49 -7.32
N PHE A 30 13.64 -14.59 -8.24
CA PHE A 30 13.96 -14.76 -9.66
C PHE A 30 14.88 -13.69 -10.26
N ALA A 31 14.86 -12.46 -9.73
CA ALA A 31 15.55 -11.35 -10.38
C ALA A 31 16.99 -11.14 -9.86
N ILE A 32 17.24 -11.35 -8.57
CA ILE A 32 18.55 -11.04 -7.98
C ILE A 32 18.95 -12.12 -6.95
N PRO A 33 19.44 -13.29 -7.40
CA PRO A 33 19.87 -14.36 -6.50
C PRO A 33 21.10 -13.98 -5.64
N GLU A 34 21.89 -13.02 -6.09
CA GLU A 34 23.22 -12.69 -5.53
C GLU A 34 23.25 -11.37 -4.74
N ASP A 35 22.11 -10.68 -4.53
CA ASP A 35 22.06 -9.47 -3.68
C ASP A 35 21.47 -9.79 -2.29
N PRO A 36 22.31 -10.17 -1.33
CA PRO A 36 21.88 -10.45 0.05
C PRO A 36 21.39 -9.20 0.78
N LEU A 37 21.72 -8.00 0.28
CA LEU A 37 21.35 -6.74 0.92
C LEU A 37 19.93 -6.29 0.54
N HIS A 38 19.28 -6.97 -0.41
CA HIS A 38 17.92 -6.66 -0.85
C HIS A 38 17.75 -5.16 -1.15
N THR A 39 18.76 -4.57 -1.78
CA THR A 39 19.01 -3.12 -1.82
C THR A 39 17.83 -2.35 -2.43
N PHE A 40 17.09 -2.98 -3.35
CA PHE A 40 15.91 -2.39 -4.00
C PHE A 40 14.59 -2.66 -3.27
N VAL A 41 14.51 -3.75 -2.50
CA VAL A 41 13.29 -4.15 -1.80
C VAL A 41 13.07 -3.28 -0.56
N THR A 42 14.13 -3.00 0.19
CA THR A 42 14.06 -2.17 1.41
C THR A 42 13.50 -0.77 1.12
N PRO A 43 14.05 0.04 0.19
CA PRO A 43 13.49 1.35 -0.11
C PRO A 43 12.09 1.28 -0.70
N PHE A 44 11.76 0.23 -1.48
CA PHE A 44 10.41 0.00 -1.96
C PHE A 44 9.41 -0.19 -0.80
N ILE A 45 9.72 -1.05 0.17
CA ILE A 45 8.87 -1.28 1.35
C ILE A 45 8.73 0.01 2.16
N THR A 46 9.83 0.70 2.43
CA THR A 46 9.82 1.95 3.19
C THR A 46 8.97 3.02 2.51
N LEU A 47 9.16 3.24 1.21
CA LEU A 47 8.37 4.22 0.45
C LEU A 47 6.89 3.85 0.40
N SER A 48 6.59 2.57 0.21
CA SER A 48 5.21 2.05 0.21
C SER A 48 4.52 2.30 1.56
N LEU A 49 5.23 2.10 2.68
CA LEU A 49 4.71 2.37 4.02
C LEU A 49 4.42 3.87 4.22
N VAL A 50 5.35 4.74 3.80
CA VAL A 50 5.15 6.20 3.85
C VAL A 50 3.94 6.61 3.04
N LEU A 51 3.80 6.10 1.82
CA LEU A 51 2.64 6.38 0.96
C LEU A 51 1.34 5.84 1.56
N ALA A 52 1.34 4.68 2.21
CA ALA A 52 0.17 4.14 2.89
C ALA A 52 -0.27 5.04 4.08
N ILE A 53 0.69 5.55 4.87
CA ILE A 53 0.41 6.49 5.96
C ILE A 53 -0.15 7.80 5.42
N LEU A 54 0.46 8.36 4.38
CA LEU A 54 -0.03 9.59 3.73
C LEU A 54 -1.42 9.39 3.15
N SER A 55 -1.67 8.27 2.47
CA SER A 55 -2.97 7.90 1.94
C SER A 55 -4.04 7.87 3.03
N PHE A 56 -3.75 7.22 4.17
CA PHE A 56 -4.67 7.18 5.31
C PHE A 56 -4.91 8.57 5.91
N TYR A 57 -3.86 9.37 6.05
CA TYR A 57 -3.96 10.74 6.54
C TYR A 57 -4.87 11.60 5.64
N PHE A 58 -4.71 11.51 4.32
CA PHE A 58 -5.57 12.21 3.37
C PHE A 58 -7.00 11.67 3.38
N PHE A 59 -7.19 10.36 3.51
CA PHE A 59 -8.50 9.74 3.65
C PHE A 59 -9.26 10.35 4.84
N LEU A 60 -8.63 10.50 6.01
CA LEU A 60 -9.28 11.10 7.18
C LEU A 60 -9.62 12.60 7.03
N ARG A 61 -8.92 13.31 6.15
CA ARG A 61 -9.15 14.73 5.88
C ARG A 61 -10.31 14.99 4.93
N VAL A 62 -10.77 13.96 4.20
CA VAL A 62 -11.92 14.10 3.31
C VAL A 62 -13.19 14.19 4.17
N PRO A 63 -14.05 15.19 3.93
CA PRO A 63 -15.29 15.36 4.70
C PRO A 63 -16.37 14.41 4.20
N TRP A 64 -16.21 13.10 4.45
CA TRP A 64 -17.05 12.03 3.91
C TRP A 64 -18.55 12.20 4.17
N ASP A 65 -18.91 12.87 5.26
CA ASP A 65 -20.31 13.07 5.65
C ASP A 65 -20.96 14.29 4.99
N THR A 66 -20.18 15.12 4.29
CA THR A 66 -20.71 16.25 3.50
C THR A 66 -21.19 15.83 2.10
N PHE A 67 -20.81 14.63 1.65
CA PHE A 67 -21.33 14.05 0.42
C PHE A 67 -22.70 13.43 0.72
N THR A 68 -23.74 14.24 0.72
CA THR A 68 -25.13 13.76 0.71
C THR A 68 -25.53 13.43 -0.72
N ILE A 69 -25.76 12.14 -1.01
CA ILE A 69 -26.60 11.72 -2.15
C ILE A 69 -28.06 11.89 -1.73
#